data_AF-A0A354IFY9-F1
#
_entry.id   AF-A0A354IFY9-F1
#
_cell.length_a   1.000
_cell.length_b   1.000
_cell.length_c   1.000
_cell.angle_alpha   90.00
_cell.angle_beta   90.00
_cell.angle_gamma   90.00
#
_symmetry.space_group_name_H-M   'P 1'
#
loop_
_entity.id
_entity.type
_entity.pdbx_description
1 polymer ?
#
loop_
_entity_poly.entity_id
_entity_poly.type
_entity_poly.pdbx_seq_one_letter_code
_entity_poly.pdbx_strand_id
1 'polypeptide(L)' 'MLAGFLTGYFRGKNVAEAFQLSLAAASANAFHEGRGTYDEIMELLRTLQREIDD' A
#
# COMPACT_ATOMS: atom_id res chain seq x y z
N MET A 1 0.27 7.30 -1.74
CA MET A 1 0.48 7.55 -0.29
C MET A 1 -0.80 7.95 0.43
N LEU A 2 -1.20 9.24 0.50
CA LEU A 2 -2.34 9.69 1.33
C LEU A 2 -3.65 8.91 1.12
N ALA A 3 -4.03 8.70 -0.14
CA ALA A 3 -5.23 7.91 -0.48
C ALA A 3 -5.15 6.47 0.04
N GLY A 4 -3.98 5.84 -0.02
CA GLY A 4 -3.74 4.50 0.51
C GLY A 4 -3.89 4.46 2.03
N PHE A 5 -3.29 5.42 2.74
CA PHE A 5 -3.41 5.50 4.21
C PHE A 5 -4.87 5.70 4.65
N LEU A 6 -5.56 6.69 4.09
CA LEU A 6 -6.94 6.99 4.47
C LEU A 6 -7.87 5.82 4.17
N THR A 7 -7.69 5.15 3.03
CA THR A 7 -8.49 3.98 2.65
C THR A 7 -8.24 2.81 3.60
N GLY A 8 -6.97 2.51 3.89
CA GLY A 8 -6.60 1.42 4.80
C GLY A 8 -7.13 1.68 6.21
N TYR A 9 -6.95 2.90 6.72
CA TYR A 9 -7.43 3.26 8.04
C TYR A 9 -8.96 3.28 8.13
N PHE A 10 -9.65 3.72 7.08
CA PHE A 10 -11.10 3.67 7.01
C PHE A 10 -11.65 2.23 7.09
N ARG A 11 -10.98 1.27 6.44
CA ARG A 11 -11.40 -0.14 6.39
C ARG A 11 -11.13 -0.92 7.68
N GLY A 12 -9.93 -0.79 8.23
CA GLY A 12 -9.49 -1.67 9.34
C GLY A 12 -9.31 -0.98 10.68
N LYS A 13 -9.25 0.36 10.73
CA LYS A 13 -8.81 1.15 11.91
C LYS A 13 -7.43 0.75 12.45
N ASN A 14 -6.71 -0.13 11.76
CA ASN A 14 -5.35 -0.55 12.08
C ASN A 14 -4.36 0.38 11.37
N VAL A 15 -3.54 1.07 12.16
CA VAL A 15 -2.57 2.06 11.66
C VAL A 15 -1.43 1.39 10.89
N ALA A 16 -0.98 0.22 11.33
CA ALA A 16 0.13 -0.50 10.68
C ALA A 16 -0.29 -0.98 9.28
N GLU A 17 -1.46 -1.62 9.16
CA GLU A 17 -2.01 -2.06 7.88
C GLU A 17 -2.31 -0.86 6.95
N ALA A 18 -2.82 0.24 7.50
CA ALA A 18 -3.03 1.46 6.74
C ALA A 18 -1.72 2.05 6.20
N PHE A 19 -0.65 1.99 7.00
CA PHE A 19 0.68 2.43 6.58
C PHE A 19 1.25 1.52 5.49
N GLN A 20 1.11 0.20 5.61
CA GLN A 20 1.53 -0.75 4.57
C GLN A 20 0.82 -0.47 3.23
N LEU A 21 -0.50 -0.25 3.24
CA LEU A 21 -1.25 0.12 2.04
C LEU A 21 -0.82 1.48 1.47
N SER A 22 -0.55 2.45 2.35
CA SER A 22 -0.03 3.77 1.96
C SER A 22 1.32 3.67 1.24
N LEU A 23 2.21 2.84 1.78
CA LEU A 23 3.55 2.59 1.27
C LEU A 23 3.48 1.88 -0.09
N ALA A 24 2.71 0.80 -0.19
CA ALA A 24 2.48 0.10 -1.47
C ALA A 24 1.94 1.05 -2.55
N ALA A 25 0.96 1.88 -2.22
CA ALA A 25 0.40 2.89 -3.14
C ALA A 25 1.39 4.01 -3.50
N ALA A 26 2.31 4.36 -2.60
CA ALA A 26 3.36 5.33 -2.90
C ALA A 26 4.41 4.72 -3.83
N SER A 27 4.86 3.50 -3.53
CA SER A 27 5.85 2.76 -4.30
C SER A 27 5.36 2.46 -5.72
N ALA A 28 4.11 2.00 -5.89
CA ALA A 28 3.52 1.77 -7.21
C ALA A 28 3.53 3.04 -8.09
N ASN A 29 3.25 4.20 -7.49
CA ASN A 29 3.34 5.48 -8.21
C ASN A 29 4.78 5.92 -8.48
N ALA A 30 5.74 5.56 -7.63
CA ALA A 30 7.13 5.98 -7.76
C ALA A 30 7.87 5.24 -8.88
N PHE A 31 7.50 3.98 -9.15
CA PHE A 31 8.14 3.13 -10.16
C PHE A 31 7.43 3.11 -11.52
N HIS A 32 6.34 3.87 -11.67
CA HIS A 32 5.55 3.93 -12.89
C HIS A 32 5.58 5.34 -13.49
N GLU A 33 5.74 5.47 -14.82
CA GLU A 33 5.57 6.76 -15.50
C GLU A 33 4.08 7.13 -15.53
N GLY A 34 3.55 7.63 -14.41
CA GLY A 34 2.15 8.01 -14.26
C GLY A 34 1.58 7.67 -12.89
N ARG A 35 0.47 6.91 -12.87
CA ARG A 35 -0.15 6.40 -11.64
C ARG A 35 -0.02 4.89 -11.62
N GLY A 36 0.40 4.36 -10.47
CA GLY A 36 0.37 2.93 -10.20
C GLY A 36 -1.06 2.41 -10.29
N THR A 37 -1.17 1.20 -10.83
CA THR A 37 -2.41 0.48 -11.02
C THR A 37 -2.83 -0.26 -9.75
N TYR A 38 -4.09 -0.69 -9.70
CA TYR A 38 -4.57 -1.49 -8.57
C TYR A 38 -3.74 -2.77 -8.37
N ASP A 39 -3.40 -3.47 -9.45
CA ASP A 39 -2.68 -4.75 -9.39
C ASP A 39 -1.27 -4.58 -8.83
N GLU A 40 -0.53 -3.56 -9.28
CA GLU A 40 0.81 -3.23 -8.76
C GLU A 40 0.77 -2.88 -7.26
N ILE A 41 -0.24 -2.11 -6.84
CA ILE A 41 -0.42 -1.75 -5.43
C ILE A 41 -0.66 -3.01 -4.60
N MET A 42 -1.51 -3.92 -5.06
CA MET A 42 -1.84 -5.14 -4.32
C MET A 42 -0.68 -6.14 -4.30
N GLU A 43 0.12 -6.20 -5.36
CA GLU A 43 1.35 -7.01 -5.38
C GLU A 43 2.36 -6.49 -4.35
N LEU A 44 2.67 -5.20 -4.37
CA LEU A 44 3.59 -4.58 -3.41
C LEU A 44 3.10 -4.71 -1.97
N LEU A 45 1.79 -4.58 -1.73
CA LEU A 45 1.21 -4.77 -0.40
C LEU A 45 1.45 -6.20 0.12
N ARG A 46 1.25 -7.22 -0.71
CA ARG A 46 1.48 -8.63 -0.32
C ARG A 46 2.94 -8.87 0.02
N THR A 47 3.87 -8.28 -0.73
CA THR A 47 5.31 -8.36 -0.44
C THR A 47 5.63 -7.75 0.91
N LEU A 48 5.16 -6.53 1.18
CA LEU A 48 5.37 -5.85 2.46
C LEU A 48 4.81 -6.63 3.66
N GLN A 49 3.66 -7.29 3.48
CA GLN A 49 3.04 -8.07 4.55
C GLN A 49 3.85 -9.35 4.84
N ARG A 50 4.32 -10.06 3.81
CA ARG A 50 5.17 -11.25 3.99
C ARG A 50 6.48 -10.92 4.70
N GLU A 51 7.17 -9.85 4.31
CA GLU A 51 8.45 -9.46 4.94
C GLU A 51 8.33 -9.07 6.42
N ILE A 52 7.12 -8.79 6.91
CA ILE A 52 6.87 -8.45 8.32
C ILE A 52 6.47 -9.68 9.13
N ASP A 53 5.89 -10.69 8.48
CA ASP A 53 5.49 -11.95 9.11
C ASP A 53 6.65 -12.98 9.18
N ASP A 54 7.70 -12.81 8.37
CA ASP A 54 8.96 -13.57 8.37
C ASP A 54 9.99 -13.04 9.40
#